data_AF-A0AAE8MBI8-F1
#
_entry.id   AF-A0AAE8MBI8-F1
#
_cell.length_a   1.000
_cell.length_b   1.000
_cell.length_c   1.000
_cell.angle_alpha   90.00
_cell.angle_beta   90.00
_cell.angle_gamma   90.00
#
_symmetry.space_group_name_H-M   'P 1'
#
loop_
_entity.id
_entity.type
_entity.pdbx_description
1 polymer ?
#
loop_
_entity_poly.entity_id
_entity_poly.type
_entity_poly.pdbx_seq_one_letter_code
_entity_poly.pdbx_strand_id
1 'polypeptide(L)'
;MGINRVVQFQFKSDTGDEAVKEACLRIFQCQQQGITHAFVIQFDNTDDRDYYALKDPAHLAVVEELGPLVEKVQIIDLPRDD
;
A
#
# COMPACT_ATOMS: atom_id res chain seq x y z
N MET A 1 0.58 -19.87 -11.91
CA MET A 1 1.32 -18.64 -12.26
C MET A 1 1.36 -17.82 -10.98
N GLY A 2 2.56 -17.67 -10.41
CA GLY A 2 2.74 -16.92 -9.16
C GLY A 2 2.43 -15.44 -9.34
N ILE A 3 2.12 -14.75 -8.24
CA ILE A 3 1.74 -13.34 -8.23
C ILE A 3 2.52 -12.64 -7.12
N ASN A 4 3.12 -11.49 -7.45
CA ASN A 4 3.61 -10.53 -6.47
C ASN A 4 2.57 -9.44 -6.29
N ARG A 5 1.99 -9.34 -5.10
CA ARG A 5 1.14 -8.22 -4.71
C ARG A 5 1.98 -7.15 -4.03
N VAL A 6 2.05 -5.98 -4.65
CA VAL A 6 2.63 -4.78 -4.05
C VAL A 6 1.50 -3.93 -3.50
N VAL A 7 1.58 -3.59 -2.22
CA VAL A 7 0.66 -2.64 -1.59
C VAL A 7 1.44 -1.41 -1.18
N GLN A 8 0.98 -0.26 -1.66
CA GLN A 8 1.57 1.05 -1.44
C GLN A 8 0.54 1.92 -0.73
N PHE A 9 0.92 2.64 0.32
CA PHE A 9 -0.01 3.52 1.02
C PHE A 9 0.65 4.75 1.66
N GLN A 10 -0.20 5.72 1.96
CA GLN A 10 0.12 6.97 2.65
C GLN A 10 -0.80 7.09 3.87
N PHE A 11 -0.23 7.42 5.03
CA PHE A 11 -1.01 7.76 6.21
C PHE A 11 -1.44 9.23 6.21
N LYS A 12 -2.55 9.52 6.90
CA LYS A 12 -3.02 10.89 7.17
C LYS A 12 -1.97 11.65 8.00
N SER A 13 -1.63 12.87 7.59
CA SER A 13 -0.72 13.75 8.33
C SER A 13 -1.51 14.78 9.14
N ASP A 14 -1.36 14.76 10.46
CA ASP A 14 -1.75 15.89 11.32
C ASP A 14 -0.49 16.71 11.64
N THR A 15 -0.15 17.70 10.84
CA THR A 15 0.93 18.64 11.20
C THR A 15 0.94 19.93 10.39
N GLY A 16 0.80 21.07 11.07
CA GLY A 16 1.08 22.40 10.54
C GLY A 16 2.58 22.63 10.35
N ASP A 17 2.98 22.89 9.12
CA ASP A 17 3.36 24.20 8.56
C ASP A 17 3.87 23.89 7.13
N GLU A 18 2.93 23.96 6.17
CA GLU A 18 2.97 23.23 4.88
C GLU A 18 4.15 23.64 3.98
N ALA A 19 4.52 24.92 3.97
CA ALA A 19 5.30 25.51 2.88
C ALA A 19 6.75 24.99 2.75
N VAL A 20 7.41 24.69 3.89
CA VAL A 20 8.82 24.25 3.93
C VAL A 20 8.94 22.74 3.69
N LYS A 21 7.98 21.94 4.18
CA LYS A 21 7.89 20.50 3.90
C LYS A 21 7.56 20.24 2.43
N GLU A 22 6.60 20.97 1.87
CA GLU A 22 6.19 20.84 0.46
C GLU A 22 7.35 21.12 -0.50
N ALA A 23 8.24 22.09 -0.21
CA ALA A 23 9.39 22.40 -1.07
C ALA A 23 10.43 21.26 -1.14
N CYS A 24 10.78 20.65 0.00
CA CYS A 24 11.73 19.53 0.06
C CYS A 24 11.13 18.20 -0.42
N LEU A 25 9.81 18.02 -0.29
CA LEU A 25 9.12 16.79 -0.69
C LEU A 25 8.79 16.74 -2.20
N ARG A 26 8.59 17.88 -2.86
CA ARG A 26 8.14 17.98 -4.27
C ARG A 26 9.00 17.25 -5.31
N ILE A 27 10.33 17.14 -5.13
CA ILE A 27 11.19 16.50 -6.15
C ILE A 27 11.16 14.96 -6.02
N PHE A 28 11.12 14.43 -4.79
CA PHE A 28 11.18 12.97 -4.55
C PHE A 28 9.77 12.35 -4.50
N GLN A 29 8.76 13.06 -3.97
CA GLN A 29 7.38 12.58 -3.90
C GLN A 29 6.60 12.75 -5.21
N CYS A 30 7.04 13.58 -6.16
CA CYS A 30 6.39 13.67 -7.48
C CYS A 30 6.35 12.31 -8.20
N GLN A 31 7.35 11.45 -7.98
CA GLN A 31 7.36 10.10 -8.55
C GLN A 31 6.49 9.11 -7.77
N GLN A 32 6.33 9.30 -6.46
CA GLN A 32 5.60 8.40 -5.55
C GLN A 32 4.15 8.88 -5.29
N GLN A 33 3.73 10.03 -5.81
CA GLN A 33 2.40 10.63 -5.63
C GLN A 33 1.89 10.67 -4.17
N GLY A 34 2.80 10.90 -3.21
CA GLY A 34 2.48 10.96 -1.78
C GLY A 34 2.51 9.60 -1.06
N ILE A 35 2.67 8.48 -1.77
CA ILE A 35 2.93 7.17 -1.15
C ILE A 35 4.23 7.23 -0.34
N THR A 36 4.19 6.72 0.88
CA THR A 36 5.34 6.73 1.82
C THR A 36 5.76 5.35 2.30
N HIS A 37 4.84 4.37 2.26
CA HIS A 37 5.07 3.01 2.75
C HIS A 37 4.65 2.00 1.68
N ALA A 38 5.35 0.87 1.61
CA ALA A 38 5.01 -0.22 0.72
C ALA A 38 5.38 -1.59 1.32
N PHE A 39 4.61 -2.63 1.00
CA PHE A 39 4.94 -4.03 1.26
C PHE A 39 4.69 -4.89 0.02
N VAL A 40 5.45 -5.99 -0.09
CA VAL A 40 5.31 -6.97 -1.16
C VAL A 40 4.96 -8.32 -0.55
N ILE A 41 3.91 -8.95 -1.05
CA ILE A 41 3.46 -10.29 -0.67
C ILE A 41 3.53 -11.18 -1.91
N GLN A 42 4.04 -12.40 -1.73
CA GLN A 42 4.17 -13.37 -2.80
C GLN A 42 3.11 -14.45 -2.62
N PHE A 43 2.42 -14.80 -3.71
CA PHE A 43 1.42 -15.85 -3.75
C PHE A 43 1.77 -16.83 -4.88
N ASP A 44 1.55 -18.13 -4.64
CA ASP A 44 1.81 -19.17 -5.64
C ASP A 44 0.73 -19.19 -6.75
N ASN A 45 -0.48 -18.70 -6.44
CA ASN A 45 -1.62 -18.64 -7.35
C ASN A 45 -2.63 -17.53 -6.97
N THR A 46 -3.62 -17.34 -7.83
CA THR A 46 -4.70 -16.34 -7.64
C THR A 46 -5.63 -16.65 -6.48
N ASP A 47 -5.88 -17.93 -6.19
CA ASP A 47 -6.88 -18.34 -5.21
C ASP A 47 -6.38 -18.05 -3.78
N ASP A 48 -5.10 -18.30 -3.51
CA ASP A 48 -4.47 -17.95 -2.23
C ASP A 48 -4.45 -16.44 -2.01
N ARG A 49 -4.15 -15.70 -3.08
CA ARG A 49 -4.17 -14.24 -3.13
C ARG A 49 -5.57 -13.67 -2.85
N ASP A 50 -6.62 -14.33 -3.36
CA ASP A 50 -8.02 -13.93 -3.20
C ASP A 50 -8.53 -14.27 -1.81
N TYR A 51 -8.16 -15.44 -1.31
CA TYR A 51 -8.43 -15.82 0.07
C TYR A 51 -7.82 -14.81 1.05
N TYR A 52 -6.52 -14.51 0.91
CA TYR A 52 -5.83 -13.55 1.78
C TYR A 52 -6.51 -12.17 1.76
N ALA A 53 -6.84 -11.65 0.57
CA ALA A 53 -7.42 -10.30 0.45
C ALA A 53 -8.88 -10.19 0.91
N LEU A 54 -9.68 -11.24 0.74
CA LEU A 54 -11.13 -11.14 0.88
C LEU A 54 -11.72 -11.96 2.03
N LYS A 55 -10.99 -12.96 2.54
CA LYS A 55 -11.53 -13.97 3.45
C LYS A 55 -10.69 -14.19 4.71
N ASP A 56 -9.38 -13.97 4.66
CA ASP A 56 -8.52 -14.19 5.82
C ASP A 56 -8.88 -13.22 6.96
N PRO A 57 -9.43 -13.71 8.09
CA PRO A 57 -9.84 -12.84 9.18
C PRO A 57 -8.68 -12.09 9.81
N ALA A 58 -7.45 -12.64 9.77
CA ALA A 58 -6.27 -11.95 10.30
C ALA A 58 -5.91 -10.74 9.44
N HIS A 59 -5.92 -10.89 8.10
CA HIS A 59 -5.69 -9.76 7.20
C HIS A 59 -6.80 -8.73 7.29
N LEU A 60 -8.07 -9.15 7.31
CA LEU A 60 -9.22 -8.25 7.40
C LEU A 60 -9.21 -7.42 8.69
N ALA A 61 -8.79 -8.00 9.82
CA ALA A 61 -8.62 -7.25 11.08
C ALA A 61 -7.58 -6.12 10.94
N VAL A 62 -6.47 -6.37 10.25
CA VAL A 62 -5.44 -5.34 9.98
C VAL A 62 -5.99 -4.24 9.05
N VAL A 63 -6.78 -4.60 8.04
CA VAL A 63 -7.43 -3.62 7.15
C VAL A 63 -8.40 -2.73 7.93
N GLU A 64 -9.17 -3.30 8.86
CA GLU A 64 -10.08 -2.54 9.73
C GLU A 64 -9.32 -1.59 10.65
N GLU A 65 -8.19 -2.02 11.23
CA GLU A 65 -7.36 -1.19 12.09
C GLU A 65 -6.68 -0.05 11.34
N LEU A 66 -6.12 -0.31 10.16
CA LEU A 66 -5.35 0.67 9.38
C LEU A 66 -6.23 1.58 8.52
N GLY A 67 -7.42 1.13 8.10
CA GLY A 67 -8.30 1.87 7.20
C GLY A 67 -8.57 3.32 7.62
N PRO A 68 -8.87 3.62 8.90
CA PRO A 68 -9.06 4.99 9.37
C PRO A 68 -7.82 5.89 9.27
N LEU A 69 -6.62 5.30 9.30
CA LEU A 69 -5.33 6.00 9.32
C LEU A 69 -4.78 6.26 7.91
N VAL A 70 -5.19 5.47 6.93
CA VAL A 70 -4.71 5.55 5.55
C VAL A 70 -5.45 6.67 4.79
N GLU A 71 -4.68 7.51 4.12
CA GLU A 71 -5.16 8.57 3.21
C GLU A 71 -5.29 8.04 1.78
N LYS A 72 -4.30 7.26 1.33
CA LYS A 72 -4.26 6.69 -0.02
C LYS A 72 -3.69 5.28 0.03
N VAL A 73 -4.29 4.36 -0.73
CA VAL A 73 -3.76 3.00 -0.94
C VAL A 73 -3.80 2.66 -2.44
N GLN A 74 -2.76 1.96 -2.89
CA GLN A 74 -2.65 1.37 -4.22
C GLN A 74 -2.22 -0.09 -4.08
N ILE A 75 -2.91 -0.98 -4.77
CA ILE A 75 -2.62 -2.42 -4.78
C ILE A 75 -2.34 -2.81 -6.23
N ILE A 76 -1.17 -3.39 -6.47
CA ILE A 76 -0.69 -3.77 -7.80
C ILE A 76 -0.33 -5.25 -7.75
N ASP A 77 -1.00 -6.05 -8.57
CA ASP A 77 -0.67 -7.46 -8.78
C ASP A 77 0.20 -7.59 -10.02
N LEU A 78 1.39 -8.15 -9.86
CA LEU A 78 2.33 -8.43 -10.93
C LEU A 78 2.45 -9.95 -11.13
N PRO A 79 2.26 -10.47 -12.35
CA PRO A 79 2.54 -11.88 -12.62
C PRO A 79 4.04 -12.14 -12.41
N ARG A 80 4.36 -13.37 -11.99
CA ARG A 80 5.74 -13.83 -11.87
C ARG A 80 6.05 -14.83 -12.97
N ASP A 81 7.27 -14.72 -13.50
CA ASP A 81 7.78 -15.53 -14.60
C ASP A 81 8.70 -16.68 -14.12
N ASP A 82 8.69 -16.99 -12.83
CA ASP A 82 9.48 -18.06 -12.21
C ASP A 82 8.82 -19.45 -12.27
#